data_AF-A0A7S4GMB1-F1
#
_entry.id   AF-A0A7S4GMB1-F1
#
_cell.length_a   1.000
_cell.length_b   1.000
_cell.length_c   1.000
_cell.angle_alpha   90.00
_cell.angle_beta   90.00
_cell.angle_gamma   90.00
#
_symmetry.space_group_name_H-M   'P 1'
#
loop_
_entity.id
_entity.type
_entity.pdbx_description
1 polymer ?
#
loop_
_entity_poly.entity_id
_entity_poly.type
_entity_poly.pdbx_seq_one_letter_code
_entity_poly.pdbx_strand_id
1 'polypeptide(L)'
;VHGLWGTTAYRVASDVRANPCQHTLLSVPAPFFVPGGRFREMYYWDSCFIIQGLLVSGMMTSAKGMLRDMFALVAIYGFVPNGNRVYYLNRSQPPLLADAVWRYFTETQDWDFADEAVPHLETEHSFWQRPPHLV
;
A
#
# COMPACT_ATOMS: atom_id res chain seq x y z
N VAL A 1 3.26 -1.31 -22.32
CA VAL A 1 3.01 -1.45 -20.87
C VAL A 1 2.02 -0.40 -20.36
N HIS A 2 2.18 0.90 -20.64
CA HIS A 2 1.32 1.95 -20.09
C HIS A 2 -0.20 1.77 -20.28
N GLY A 3 -0.63 1.14 -21.40
CA GLY A 3 -2.05 0.83 -21.64
C GLY A 3 -2.66 -0.24 -20.72
N LEU A 4 -1.85 -0.98 -19.96
CA LEU A 4 -2.31 -2.02 -19.02
C LEU A 4 -2.70 -1.44 -17.65
N TRP A 5 -2.21 -0.25 -17.29
CA TRP A 5 -2.49 0.33 -15.97
C TRP A 5 -4.00 0.46 -15.72
N GLY A 6 -4.76 0.87 -16.74
CA GLY A 6 -6.21 0.98 -16.65
C GLY A 6 -6.94 -0.35 -16.38
N THR A 7 -6.39 -1.50 -16.77
CA THR A 7 -7.02 -2.81 -16.53
C THR A 7 -6.70 -3.37 -15.14
N THR A 8 -5.59 -2.92 -14.55
CA THR A 8 -5.14 -3.32 -13.21
C THR A 8 -5.56 -2.35 -12.11
N ALA A 9 -6.09 -1.18 -12.46
CA ALA A 9 -6.58 -0.20 -11.50
C ALA A 9 -7.84 -0.71 -10.80
N TYR A 10 -7.87 -0.61 -9.49
CA TYR A 10 -8.97 -1.02 -8.63
C TYR A 10 -9.33 0.10 -7.68
N ARG A 11 -10.64 0.32 -7.50
CA ARG A 11 -11.18 1.26 -6.52
C ARG A 11 -12.10 0.49 -5.58
N VAL A 12 -11.87 0.65 -4.28
CA VAL A 12 -12.75 0.08 -3.26
C VAL A 12 -14.15 0.69 -3.38
N ALA A 13 -15.18 -0.15 -3.42
CA ALA A 13 -16.56 0.30 -3.44
C ALA A 13 -16.93 1.04 -2.14
N SER A 14 -17.75 2.08 -2.22
CA SER A 14 -18.19 2.86 -1.05
C SER A 14 -18.88 1.99 0.02
N ASP A 15 -19.57 0.93 -0.40
CA ASP A 15 -20.23 -0.03 0.48
C ASP A 15 -19.26 -0.75 1.43
N VAL A 16 -18.02 -1.01 1.00
CA VAL A 16 -16.98 -1.62 1.86
C VAL A 16 -16.68 -0.73 3.06
N ARG A 17 -16.72 0.59 2.87
CA ARG A 17 -16.53 1.58 3.95
C ARG A 17 -17.79 1.73 4.81
N ALA A 18 -18.98 1.67 4.20
CA ALA A 18 -20.25 1.83 4.90
C ALA A 18 -20.60 0.61 5.77
N ASN A 19 -20.31 -0.60 5.28
CA ASN A 19 -20.69 -1.87 5.87
C ASN A 19 -19.48 -2.80 6.07
N PRO A 20 -18.42 -2.41 6.82
CA PRO A 20 -17.16 -3.15 6.87
C PRO A 20 -17.33 -4.61 7.36
N CYS A 21 -18.31 -4.89 8.22
CA CYS A 21 -18.58 -6.24 8.72
C CYS A 21 -19.14 -7.21 7.66
N GLN A 22 -19.62 -6.71 6.52
CA GLN A 22 -20.13 -7.53 5.41
C GLN A 22 -19.07 -7.84 4.36
N HIS A 23 -17.88 -7.24 4.49
CA HIS A 23 -16.81 -7.32 3.51
C HIS A 23 -15.52 -7.85 4.15
N THR A 24 -14.80 -8.65 3.38
CA THR A 24 -13.44 -9.04 3.76
C THR A 24 -12.40 -8.03 3.31
N LEU A 25 -12.72 -7.16 2.34
CA LEU A 25 -11.81 -6.13 1.83
C LEU A 25 -11.72 -4.98 2.84
N LEU A 26 -10.50 -4.52 3.11
CA LEU A 26 -10.24 -3.37 3.95
C LEU A 26 -10.30 -2.11 3.08
N SER A 27 -11.05 -1.12 3.55
CA SER A 27 -11.20 0.15 2.86
C SER A 27 -9.91 0.95 2.91
N VAL A 28 -9.47 1.43 1.75
CA VAL A 28 -8.36 2.38 1.58
C VAL A 28 -8.85 3.61 0.82
N PRO A 29 -8.29 4.81 1.08
CA PRO A 29 -8.81 6.06 0.51
C PRO A 29 -8.56 6.23 -0.99
N ALA A 30 -7.43 5.76 -1.53
CA ALA A 30 -7.08 5.95 -2.94
C ALA A 30 -7.42 4.71 -3.79
N PRO A 31 -7.52 4.88 -5.13
CA PRO A 31 -7.41 3.75 -6.05
C PRO A 31 -6.00 3.17 -5.98
N PHE A 32 -5.92 1.84 -6.09
CA PHE A 32 -4.66 1.11 -6.14
C PHE A 32 -4.63 0.20 -7.36
N PHE A 33 -3.49 -0.43 -7.59
CA PHE A 33 -3.29 -1.34 -8.72
C PHE A 33 -3.06 -2.75 -8.18
N VAL A 34 -3.70 -3.74 -8.81
CA VAL A 34 -3.56 -5.15 -8.44
C VAL A 34 -2.53 -5.85 -9.34
N PRO A 35 -1.93 -6.98 -8.89
CA PRO A 35 -1.00 -7.75 -9.71
C PRO A 35 -1.61 -8.27 -11.03
N GLY A 36 -2.95 -8.38 -11.08
CA GLY A 36 -3.72 -8.75 -12.27
C GLY A 36 -4.49 -10.07 -12.11
N GLY A 37 -5.23 -10.44 -13.16
CA GLY A 37 -6.01 -11.67 -13.19
C GLY A 37 -7.14 -11.70 -12.15
N ARG A 38 -7.08 -12.67 -11.22
CA ARG A 38 -8.15 -12.90 -10.23
C ARG A 38 -8.06 -12.04 -8.98
N PHE A 39 -6.93 -11.37 -8.76
CA PHE A 39 -6.68 -10.61 -7.53
C PHE A 39 -7.48 -9.30 -7.52
N ARG A 40 -8.09 -8.99 -6.38
CA ARG A 40 -8.94 -7.79 -6.19
C ARG A 40 -8.56 -7.01 -4.93
N GLU A 41 -7.37 -7.28 -4.40
CA GLU A 41 -6.81 -6.65 -3.22
C GLU A 41 -5.41 -6.12 -3.54
N MET A 42 -5.02 -5.08 -2.82
CA MET A 42 -3.67 -4.56 -2.83
C MET A 42 -2.79 -5.57 -2.11
N TYR A 43 -1.70 -6.00 -2.75
CA TYR A 43 -0.67 -6.86 -2.15
C TYR A 43 0.58 -6.05 -1.85
N TYR A 44 1.12 -6.17 -0.64
CA TYR A 44 2.13 -5.24 -0.13
C TYR A 44 3.40 -5.19 -0.99
N TRP A 45 4.14 -6.29 -1.12
CA TRP A 45 5.42 -6.28 -1.85
C TRP A 45 5.23 -6.07 -3.37
N ASP A 46 4.17 -6.62 -3.98
CA ASP A 46 3.82 -6.42 -5.39
C ASP A 46 3.59 -4.92 -5.65
N SER A 47 2.89 -4.25 -4.74
CA SER A 47 2.59 -2.83 -4.85
C SER A 47 3.85 -1.97 -4.85
N CYS A 48 4.93 -2.38 -4.18
CA CYS A 48 6.21 -1.67 -4.21
C CYS A 48 6.85 -1.71 -5.61
N PHE A 49 6.79 -2.85 -6.30
CA PHE A 49 7.26 -2.95 -7.69
C PHE A 49 6.32 -2.25 -8.68
N ILE A 50 5.01 -2.31 -8.44
CA ILE A 50 4.03 -1.55 -9.21
C ILE A 50 4.28 -0.04 -9.09
N ILE A 51 4.52 0.47 -7.88
CA ILE A 51 4.86 1.88 -7.64
C ILE A 51 6.07 2.30 -8.48
N GLN A 52 7.12 1.48 -8.54
CA GLN A 52 8.27 1.76 -9.42
C GLN A 52 7.86 1.85 -10.90
N GLY A 53 7.02 0.93 -11.38
CA GLY A 53 6.48 0.97 -12.73
C GLY A 53 5.61 2.21 -13.01
N LEU A 54 4.84 2.66 -12.01
CA LEU A 54 4.04 3.89 -12.07
C LEU A 54 4.93 5.13 -12.16
N LEU A 55 6.02 5.19 -11.38
CA LEU A 55 6.99 6.30 -11.42
C LEU A 55 7.62 6.42 -12.81
N VAL A 56 8.12 5.31 -13.37
CA VAL A 56 8.65 5.27 -14.76
C VAL A 56 7.59 5.65 -15.79
N SER A 57 6.32 5.44 -15.49
CA SER A 57 5.19 5.81 -16.36
C SER A 57 4.70 7.26 -16.17
N GLY A 58 5.35 8.07 -15.33
CA GLY A 58 4.92 9.44 -15.04
C GLY A 58 3.65 9.53 -14.19
N MET A 59 3.26 8.45 -13.51
CA MET A 59 2.02 8.35 -12.73
C MET A 59 2.22 8.64 -11.23
N MET A 60 2.93 9.73 -10.91
CA MET A 60 3.33 10.08 -9.53
C MET A 60 2.13 10.22 -8.59
N THR A 61 1.01 10.77 -9.04
CA THR A 61 -0.22 10.89 -8.22
C THR A 61 -0.76 9.53 -7.79
N SER A 62 -0.68 8.53 -8.69
CA SER A 62 -1.13 7.16 -8.40
C SER A 62 -0.16 6.46 -7.44
N ALA A 63 1.15 6.63 -7.67
CA ALA A 63 2.18 6.12 -6.77
C ALA A 63 2.04 6.69 -5.34
N LYS A 64 1.88 8.01 -5.21
CA LYS A 64 1.65 8.68 -3.92
C LYS A 64 0.37 8.18 -3.24
N GLY A 65 -0.70 7.96 -4.01
CA GLY A 65 -1.95 7.40 -3.51
C GLY A 65 -1.78 6.03 -2.89
N MET A 66 -1.10 5.10 -3.59
CA MET A 66 -0.82 3.76 -3.06
C MET A 66 0.07 3.78 -1.81
N LEU A 67 1.08 4.65 -1.75
CA LEU A 67 1.91 4.81 -0.55
C LEU A 67 1.08 5.31 0.64
N ARG A 68 0.19 6.30 0.43
CA ARG A 68 -0.74 6.77 1.47
C ARG A 68 -1.75 5.71 1.91
N ASP A 69 -2.19 4.84 1.00
CA ASP A 69 -3.01 3.69 1.36
C ASP A 69 -2.24 2.73 2.28
N MET A 70 -0.96 2.48 2.02
CA MET A 70 -0.10 1.69 2.93
C MET A 70 0.10 2.40 4.27
N PHE A 71 0.31 3.72 4.28
CA PHE A 71 0.39 4.50 5.52
C PHE A 71 -0.88 4.39 6.36
N ALA A 72 -2.06 4.43 5.71
CA ALA A 72 -3.33 4.24 6.39
C ALA A 72 -3.43 2.84 7.03
N LEU A 73 -2.95 1.80 6.36
CA LEU A 73 -2.90 0.45 6.92
C LEU A 73 -1.93 0.37 8.12
N VAL A 74 -0.74 0.98 8.01
CA VAL A 74 0.22 1.06 9.12
C VAL A 74 -0.36 1.85 10.30
N ALA A 75 -1.05 2.96 10.05
CA ALA A 75 -1.65 3.77 11.11
C ALA A 75 -2.73 3.02 11.90
N ILE A 76 -3.49 2.14 11.24
CA ILE A 76 -4.58 1.37 11.87
C ILE A 76 -4.05 0.08 12.52
N TYR A 77 -3.17 -0.66 11.83
CA TYR A 77 -2.78 -2.01 12.21
C TYR A 77 -1.34 -2.12 12.76
N GLY A 78 -0.55 -1.06 12.63
CA GLY A 78 0.87 -1.02 13.02
C GLY A 78 1.83 -1.61 11.99
N PHE A 79 1.34 -2.16 10.89
CA PHE A 79 2.12 -2.75 9.80
C PHE A 79 1.29 -2.79 8.51
N VAL A 80 1.94 -3.04 7.37
CA VAL A 80 1.21 -3.32 6.12
C VAL A 80 0.86 -4.82 6.05
N PRO A 81 -0.42 -5.22 6.04
CA PRO A 81 -0.82 -6.62 5.86
C PRO A 81 -0.39 -7.17 4.50
N ASN A 82 -0.28 -8.49 4.38
CA ASN A 82 0.06 -9.16 3.11
C ASN A 82 -0.81 -8.67 1.94
N GLY A 83 -2.11 -8.50 2.18
CA GLY A 83 -2.96 -7.66 1.35
C GLY A 83 -4.09 -7.05 2.15
N ASN A 84 -4.84 -6.12 1.58
CA ASN A 84 -5.88 -5.37 2.29
C ASN A 84 -7.17 -6.19 2.51
N ARG A 85 -7.07 -7.37 3.16
CA ARG A 85 -8.21 -8.18 3.61
C ARG A 85 -8.15 -8.45 5.10
N VAL A 86 -9.30 -8.58 5.75
CA VAL A 86 -9.43 -8.86 7.19
C VAL A 86 -8.65 -10.13 7.59
N TYR A 87 -8.71 -11.19 6.79
CA TYR A 87 -7.99 -12.44 7.05
C TYR A 87 -6.48 -12.38 6.77
N TYR A 88 -5.94 -11.25 6.29
CA TYR A 88 -4.51 -10.99 6.18
C TYR A 88 -3.96 -10.22 7.39
N LEU A 89 -4.80 -9.79 8.34
CA LEU A 89 -4.37 -9.03 9.53
C LEU A 89 -3.50 -9.81 10.52
N ASN A 90 -3.24 -11.09 10.25
CA ASN A 90 -2.32 -11.92 11.02
C ASN A 90 -0.95 -12.10 10.36
N ARG A 91 -0.71 -11.54 9.16
CA ARG A 91 0.55 -11.72 8.43
C ARG A 91 0.90 -10.53 7.53
N SER A 92 2.18 -10.30 7.34
CA SER A 92 2.70 -9.29 6.42
C SER A 92 3.38 -9.95 5.19
N GLN A 93 4.18 -9.17 4.47
CA GLN A 93 5.06 -9.55 3.37
C GLN A 93 6.41 -8.84 3.56
N PRO A 94 7.44 -9.11 2.74
CA PRO A 94 8.72 -8.43 2.87
C PRO A 94 8.57 -6.89 2.99
N PRO A 95 9.16 -6.27 4.03
CA PRO A 95 8.93 -4.86 4.32
C PRO A 95 9.72 -3.95 3.38
N LEU A 96 9.06 -3.51 2.32
CA LEU A 96 9.65 -2.69 1.26
C LEU A 96 9.10 -1.25 1.24
N LEU A 97 8.27 -0.85 2.22
CA LEU A 97 7.66 0.48 2.26
C LEU A 97 8.69 1.61 2.29
N ALA A 98 9.74 1.49 3.12
CA ALA A 98 10.80 2.50 3.19
C ALA A 98 11.53 2.69 1.85
N ASP A 99 11.82 1.60 1.13
CA ASP A 99 12.42 1.65 -0.22
C ASP A 99 11.45 2.28 -1.23
N ALA A 100 10.17 1.94 -1.17
CA ALA A 100 9.15 2.52 -2.06
C ALA A 100 8.97 4.03 -1.83
N VAL A 101 8.97 4.49 -0.57
CA VAL A 101 8.96 5.92 -0.21
C VAL A 101 10.22 6.60 -0.72
N TRP A 102 11.39 6.01 -0.49
CA TRP A 102 12.67 6.56 -0.94
C TRP A 102 12.71 6.76 -2.47
N ARG A 103 12.24 5.77 -3.23
CA ARG A 103 12.16 5.86 -4.70
C ARG A 103 11.21 6.96 -5.16
N TYR A 104 10.04 7.06 -4.53
CA TYR A 104 9.10 8.14 -4.83
C TYR A 104 9.71 9.51 -4.54
N PHE A 105 10.35 9.66 -3.39
CA PHE A 105 11.01 10.90 -3.00
C PHE A 105 12.15 11.26 -3.95
N THR A 106 12.99 10.29 -4.34
CA THR A 106 14.11 10.53 -5.26
C THR A 106 13.61 11.09 -6.60
N GLU A 107 12.49 10.57 -7.12
CA GLU A 107 11.89 11.02 -8.38
C GLU A 107 11.21 12.40 -8.27
N THR A 108 10.58 12.70 -7.13
CA THR A 108 9.70 13.87 -7.00
C THR A 108 10.29 15.04 -6.22
N GLN A 109 11.28 14.78 -5.36
CA GLN A 109 11.81 15.72 -4.37
C GLN A 109 10.71 16.34 -3.47
N ASP A 110 9.62 15.60 -3.25
CA ASP A 110 8.48 16.01 -2.44
C ASP A 110 8.81 15.84 -0.95
N TRP A 111 9.38 16.89 -0.37
CA TRP A 111 9.79 16.93 1.04
C TRP A 111 8.61 16.85 2.00
N ASP A 112 7.46 17.44 1.66
CA ASP A 112 6.25 17.36 2.49
C ASP A 112 5.78 15.91 2.60
N PHE A 113 5.82 15.16 1.51
CA PHE A 113 5.52 13.73 1.53
C PHE A 113 6.55 12.91 2.29
N ALA A 114 7.84 13.26 2.17
CA ALA A 114 8.89 12.57 2.92
C ALA A 114 8.68 12.73 4.43
N ASP A 115 8.37 13.95 4.89
CA ASP A 115 8.04 14.24 6.30
C ASP A 115 6.78 13.50 6.76
N GLU A 116 5.73 13.49 5.94
CA GLU A 116 4.50 12.71 6.18
C GLU A 116 4.80 11.21 6.37
N ALA A 117 5.76 10.65 5.63
CA ALA A 117 6.06 9.23 5.66
C ALA A 117 6.80 8.77 6.92
N VAL A 118 7.65 9.61 7.52
CA VAL A 118 8.53 9.24 8.64
C VAL A 118 7.80 8.51 9.78
N PRO A 119 6.74 9.05 10.39
CA PRO A 119 6.08 8.39 11.53
C PRO A 119 5.48 7.02 11.16
N HIS A 120 5.04 6.84 9.91
CA HIS A 120 4.54 5.56 9.44
C HIS A 120 5.66 4.53 9.26
N LEU A 121 6.80 4.95 8.71
CA LEU A 121 7.97 4.08 8.58
C LEU A 121 8.53 3.66 9.94
N GLU A 122 8.58 4.58 10.91
CA GLU A 122 8.99 4.27 12.29
C GLU A 122 8.03 3.27 12.97
N THR A 123 6.73 3.43 12.73
CA THR A 123 5.70 2.52 13.25
C THR A 123 5.88 1.11 12.67
N GLU A 124 6.02 0.99 11.35
CA GLU A 124 6.22 -0.30 10.71
C GLU A 124 7.56 -0.93 11.15
N HIS A 125 8.63 -0.14 11.23
CA HIS A 125 9.92 -0.60 11.73
C HIS A 125 9.81 -1.15 13.16
N SER A 126 9.09 -0.44 14.03
CA SER A 126 8.83 -0.88 15.40
C SER A 126 8.02 -2.19 15.44
N PHE A 127 7.10 -2.42 14.50
CA PHE A 127 6.43 -3.72 14.36
C PHE A 127 7.44 -4.83 14.04
N TRP A 128 8.36 -4.62 13.10
CA TRP A 128 9.37 -5.61 12.73
C TRP A 128 10.46 -5.83 13.77
N GLN A 129 10.60 -4.97 14.77
CA GLN A 129 11.54 -5.16 15.88
C GLN A 129 10.93 -5.89 17.10
N ARG A 130 9.60 -6.08 17.15
CA ARG A 130 8.92 -6.68 18.31
C ARG A 130 8.87 -8.21 18.24
N PRO A 131 9.39 -8.95 19.23
CA PRO A 131 9.15 -10.38 19.35
C PRO A 131 7.74 -10.68 19.92
N PRO A 132 7.18 -11.88 19.67
CA PRO A 132 7.63 -12.86 18.70
C PRO A 132 7.08 -12.55 17.30
N HIS A 133 7.90 -12.76 16.27
CA HIS A 133 7.46 -12.77 14.87
C HIS A 133 6.79 -14.11 14.55
N LEU A 134 5.64 -14.38 15.16
CA LEU A 134 4.80 -15.50 14.75
C LEU A 134 4.18 -15.13 13.40
N VAL A 135 4.85 -15.55 12.33
CA VAL A 135 4.31 -15.59 10.97
C VAL A 135 3.48 -16.86 10.79
#